data_AF-A0A7H1N3J8-F1
#
_entry.id   AF-A0A7H1N3J8-F1
#
_cell.length_a   1.000
_cell.length_b   1.000
_cell.length_c   1.000
_cell.angle_alpha   90.00
_cell.angle_beta   90.00
_cell.angle_gamma   90.00
#
_symmetry.space_group_name_H-M   'P 1'
#
loop_
_entity.id
_entity.type
_entity.pdbx_description
1 polymer ?
#
loop_
_entity_poly.entity_id
_entity_poly.type
_entity_poly.pdbx_seq_one_letter_code
_entity_poly.pdbx_strand_id
1 'polypeptide(L)'
;MEPVRAPRIRPGAVVHDPSISVDDLLADFAFALRHRGFRVAGFVQLNNHQTCGSNFGVGCAEQIDLLDLANGRIIALDREPSVANERAISLALASLRAAIRDNADLVIISRFAALENVAYRLMALVEDSIAQGMPVMTSIAGRCLQRWFEFAGSGGAMLAPDMDTLWQWWGAERLYHDLTLGVADAPVKRIVCGPRWLMVEGPQGAGLAHLPKSPAALLPELPRLQQMSLRELADLTSSWDGLEMALGIAAINAHYNRFDLDAAPGNGAQTFRGASGRVMVVGAFPGLAEILPQAQVIEAQPRPGELPTIAMDTVLPGCSTAVVSASSLLNRTLPRILRLTQGARVALIGPAAPLTARLHAYGVDVLGGLRVRDVDGLAEAITAGVLPRDFCRFGDFVHLRASHPAVQPAVHPVSQRGERRRLPAVTVRAGGVACASSGRYGREQAEHRGAVALGH
;
A
#
# COMPACT_ATOMS: atom_id res chain seq x y z
N MET A 1 24.60 1.64 -14.59
CA MET A 1 23.42 0.74 -14.72
C MET A 1 22.19 1.61 -14.48
N GLU A 2 21.15 1.49 -15.29
CA GLU A 2 19.97 2.37 -15.16
C GLU A 2 19.24 2.08 -13.83
N PRO A 3 18.78 3.11 -13.08
CA PRO A 3 18.12 2.93 -11.79
C PRO A 3 16.83 2.11 -11.93
N VAL A 4 16.51 1.31 -10.91
CA VAL A 4 15.27 0.54 -10.84
C VAL A 4 14.09 1.51 -10.79
N ARG A 5 13.29 1.47 -11.85
CA ARG A 5 12.01 2.17 -11.90
C ARG A 5 10.90 1.24 -11.44
N ALA A 6 9.99 1.75 -10.64
CA ALA A 6 8.76 1.03 -10.31
C ALA A 6 8.03 0.65 -11.61
N PRO A 7 7.35 -0.52 -11.65
CA PRO A 7 6.57 -0.91 -12.82
C PRO A 7 5.50 0.13 -13.10
N ARG A 8 5.19 0.30 -14.38
CA ARG A 8 4.13 1.20 -14.86
C ARG A 8 2.81 0.84 -14.18
N ILE A 9 2.11 1.84 -13.68
CA ILE A 9 0.73 1.67 -13.21
C ILE A 9 -0.18 1.78 -14.42
N ARG A 10 -1.15 0.87 -14.49
CA ARG A 10 -2.24 0.93 -15.44
C ARG A 10 -3.15 2.12 -15.12
N PRO A 11 -3.67 2.86 -16.12
CA PRO A 11 -4.61 3.94 -15.86
C PRO A 11 -5.75 3.49 -14.94
N GLY A 12 -6.05 4.30 -13.91
CA GLY A 12 -7.06 4.01 -12.90
C GLY A 12 -8.31 4.85 -13.12
N ALA A 13 -9.48 4.23 -13.03
CA ALA A 13 -10.75 4.94 -13.03
C ALA A 13 -11.51 4.64 -11.74
N VAL A 14 -11.75 5.68 -10.94
CA VAL A 14 -12.63 5.61 -9.77
C VAL A 14 -14.07 5.56 -10.26
N VAL A 15 -14.72 4.41 -10.04
CA VAL A 15 -16.08 4.15 -10.46
C VAL A 15 -17.02 4.57 -9.35
N HIS A 16 -17.95 5.48 -9.65
CA HIS A 16 -18.85 6.01 -8.64
C HIS A 16 -20.29 6.14 -9.16
N ASP A 17 -21.22 6.22 -8.21
CA ASP A 17 -22.60 6.60 -8.51
C ASP A 17 -22.61 8.08 -8.95
N PRO A 18 -23.33 8.45 -10.03
CA PRO A 18 -23.41 9.83 -10.49
C PRO A 18 -23.89 10.85 -9.45
N SER A 19 -24.65 10.40 -8.45
CA SER A 19 -25.16 11.23 -7.34
C SER A 19 -24.11 11.50 -6.26
N ILE A 20 -23.01 10.74 -6.24
CA ILE A 20 -21.93 10.87 -5.26
C ILE A 20 -20.76 11.59 -5.92
N SER A 21 -20.24 12.61 -5.24
CA SER A 21 -19.00 13.26 -5.65
C SER A 21 -17.79 12.53 -5.08
N VAL A 22 -16.79 12.28 -5.93
CA VAL A 22 -15.50 11.67 -5.54
C VAL A 22 -14.33 12.65 -5.70
N ASP A 23 -14.61 13.90 -6.05
CA ASP A 23 -13.58 14.92 -6.28
C ASP A 23 -12.73 15.19 -5.03
N ASP A 24 -13.37 15.26 -3.85
CA ASP A 24 -12.67 15.46 -2.58
C ASP A 24 -11.75 14.27 -2.26
N LEU A 25 -12.19 13.03 -2.52
CA LEU A 25 -11.36 11.84 -2.36
C LEU A 25 -10.12 11.89 -3.26
N LEU A 26 -10.30 12.28 -4.53
CA LEU A 26 -9.19 12.42 -5.46
C LEU A 26 -8.23 13.54 -5.05
N ALA A 27 -8.77 14.65 -4.54
CA ALA A 27 -7.98 15.76 -4.02
C ALA A 27 -7.17 15.33 -2.79
N ASP A 28 -7.81 14.67 -1.81
CA ASP A 28 -7.16 14.17 -0.60
C ASP A 28 -6.04 13.18 -0.92
N PHE A 29 -6.27 12.28 -1.89
CA PHE A 29 -5.25 11.36 -2.35
C PHE A 29 -4.07 12.09 -3.02
N ALA A 30 -4.36 13.07 -3.88
CA ALA A 30 -3.34 13.91 -4.49
C ALA A 30 -2.49 14.64 -3.44
N PHE A 31 -3.15 15.24 -2.45
CA PHE A 31 -2.47 15.95 -1.36
C PHE A 31 -1.65 15.01 -0.49
N ALA A 32 -2.15 13.81 -0.19
CA ALA A 32 -1.42 12.80 0.57
C ALA A 32 -0.12 12.40 -0.16
N LEU A 33 -0.15 12.19 -1.48
CA LEU A 33 1.04 11.91 -2.28
C LEU A 33 1.99 13.12 -2.33
N ARG A 34 1.48 14.34 -2.55
CA ARG A 34 2.31 15.56 -2.57
C ARG A 34 3.01 15.82 -1.24
N HIS A 35 2.31 15.64 -0.13
CA HIS A 35 2.88 15.78 1.21
C HIS A 35 4.05 14.82 1.45
N ARG A 36 4.05 13.67 0.76
CA ARG A 36 5.12 12.68 0.81
C ARG A 36 6.28 12.98 -0.14
N GLY A 37 6.15 13.99 -1.00
CA GLY A 37 7.17 14.44 -1.94
C GLY A 37 6.96 14.00 -3.38
N PHE A 38 5.88 13.26 -3.68
CA PHE A 38 5.56 12.87 -5.06
C PHE A 38 5.07 14.08 -5.87
N ARG A 39 5.38 14.09 -7.17
CA ARG A 39 4.94 15.09 -8.14
C ARG A 39 3.58 14.69 -8.69
N VAL A 40 2.52 15.30 -8.15
CA VAL A 40 1.15 15.09 -8.64
C VAL A 40 0.71 16.32 -9.43
N ALA A 41 0.09 16.08 -10.58
CA ALA A 41 -0.46 17.12 -11.44
C ALA A 41 -1.87 16.78 -11.92
N GLY A 42 -2.47 17.72 -12.66
CA GLY A 42 -3.82 17.57 -13.21
C GLY A 42 -4.87 18.32 -12.40
N PHE A 43 -6.13 17.90 -12.50
CA PHE A 43 -7.28 18.68 -12.06
C PHE A 43 -8.35 17.86 -11.36
N VAL A 44 -8.95 18.45 -10.33
CA VAL A 44 -10.17 17.97 -9.66
C VAL A 44 -11.20 19.09 -9.60
N GLN A 45 -12.50 18.76 -9.63
CA GLN A 45 -13.56 19.77 -9.62
C GLN A 45 -14.03 20.04 -8.18
N LEU A 46 -14.05 21.30 -7.73
CA LEU A 46 -14.35 21.63 -6.33
C LEU A 46 -15.85 21.79 -6.01
N ASN A 47 -16.65 22.27 -6.96
CA ASN A 47 -17.98 22.82 -6.69
C ASN A 47 -19.14 21.88 -7.06
N ASN A 48 -18.95 20.57 -6.89
CA ASN A 48 -19.95 19.56 -7.27
C ASN A 48 -20.88 19.12 -6.11
N HIS A 49 -20.92 19.89 -5.02
CA HIS A 49 -21.65 19.55 -3.79
C HIS A 49 -23.14 19.90 -3.80
N GLN A 50 -23.73 20.31 -4.93
CA GLN A 50 -25.14 20.70 -4.98
C GLN A 50 -26.03 19.67 -5.69
N THR A 51 -26.79 18.97 -4.86
CA THR A 51 -28.10 18.41 -5.17
C THR A 51 -29.04 19.52 -5.62
N CYS A 52 -29.07 19.87 -6.91
CA CYS A 52 -30.28 20.48 -7.47
C CYS A 52 -31.06 19.39 -8.20
N GLY A 53 -32.32 19.22 -7.80
CA GLY A 53 -33.21 18.12 -8.20
C GLY A 53 -33.69 18.15 -9.65
N SER A 54 -32.80 18.40 -10.61
CA SER A 54 -33.11 18.34 -12.03
C SER A 54 -31.95 17.71 -12.81
N ASN A 55 -32.19 16.51 -13.34
CA ASN A 55 -31.30 15.69 -14.17
C ASN A 55 -29.98 15.20 -13.55
N PHE A 56 -30.04 13.94 -13.12
CA PHE A 56 -28.94 13.06 -12.69
C PHE A 56 -27.59 13.31 -13.38
N GLY A 57 -26.61 13.80 -12.61
CA GLY A 57 -25.20 13.76 -12.97
C GLY A 57 -24.68 14.94 -13.81
N VAL A 58 -25.41 16.05 -13.86
CA VAL A 58 -24.99 17.32 -14.50
C VAL A 58 -24.92 18.37 -13.39
N GLY A 59 -23.83 18.38 -12.61
CA GLY A 59 -23.68 19.16 -11.37
C GLY A 59 -24.20 20.59 -11.48
N CYS A 60 -25.09 21.02 -10.61
CA CYS A 60 -26.02 22.11 -10.92
C CYS A 60 -25.47 23.55 -10.78
N ALA A 61 -24.15 23.70 -10.66
CA ALA A 61 -23.49 24.99 -10.57
C ALA A 61 -23.42 25.69 -11.93
N GLU A 62 -23.66 27.01 -11.96
CA GLU A 62 -23.54 27.86 -13.16
C GLU A 62 -22.07 27.98 -13.65
N GLN A 63 -21.12 27.78 -12.74
CA GLN A 63 -19.68 27.85 -12.95
C GLN A 63 -19.03 26.53 -12.49
N ILE A 64 -17.95 26.11 -13.15
CA ILE A 64 -17.15 24.92 -12.83
C ILE A 64 -15.79 25.40 -12.32
N ASP A 65 -15.43 25.02 -11.09
CA ASP A 65 -14.15 25.38 -10.50
C ASP A 65 -13.20 24.17 -10.50
N LEU A 66 -12.10 24.28 -11.24
CA LEU A 66 -11.05 23.27 -11.27
C LEU A 66 -9.89 23.67 -10.38
N LEU A 67 -9.50 22.77 -9.48
CA LEU A 67 -8.27 22.88 -8.73
C LEU A 67 -7.12 22.26 -9.53
N ASP A 68 -6.12 23.06 -9.87
CA ASP A 68 -4.83 22.57 -10.38
C ASP A 68 -4.03 21.93 -9.24
N LEU A 69 -3.83 20.62 -9.31
CA LEU A 69 -3.18 19.84 -8.27
C LEU A 69 -1.68 20.11 -8.15
N ALA A 70 -1.03 20.67 -9.17
CA ALA A 70 0.41 20.96 -9.14
C ALA A 70 0.70 22.24 -8.36
N ASN A 71 -0.12 23.28 -8.54
CA ASN A 71 0.14 24.62 -8.00
C ASN A 71 -0.95 25.15 -7.05
N GLY A 72 -2.07 24.45 -6.89
CA GLY A 72 -3.18 24.82 -6.00
C GLY A 72 -4.07 25.96 -6.53
N ARG A 73 -3.90 26.40 -7.78
CA ARG A 73 -4.71 27.47 -8.37
C ARG A 73 -6.08 26.95 -8.75
N ILE A 74 -7.09 27.79 -8.57
CA ILE A 74 -8.45 27.53 -9.05
C ILE A 74 -8.61 28.16 -10.44
N ILE A 75 -9.10 27.36 -11.39
CA ILE A 75 -9.45 27.76 -12.74
C ILE A 75 -10.97 27.65 -12.87
N ALA A 76 -11.63 28.80 -13.01
CA ALA A 76 -13.06 28.90 -13.23
C ALA A 76 -13.40 28.73 -14.71
N LEU A 77 -14.46 27.97 -15.01
CA LEU A 77 -15.04 27.80 -16.34
C LEU A 77 -16.55 28.06 -16.27
N ASP A 78 -17.06 28.77 -17.27
CA ASP A 78 -18.50 28.88 -17.49
C ASP A 78 -19.01 27.60 -18.16
N ARG A 79 -20.28 27.25 -17.95
CA ARG A 79 -20.89 26.11 -18.66
C ARG A 79 -21.02 26.32 -20.17
N GLU A 80 -21.29 27.56 -20.56
CA GLU A 80 -21.41 27.95 -21.96
C GLU A 80 -20.03 28.33 -22.53
N PRO A 81 -19.74 28.04 -23.81
CA PRO A 81 -18.49 28.45 -24.44
C PRO A 81 -18.27 29.96 -24.35
N SER A 82 -17.16 30.37 -23.76
CA SER A 82 -16.77 31.77 -23.61
C SER A 82 -15.28 31.97 -23.89
N VAL A 83 -14.86 33.21 -24.17
CA VAL A 83 -13.43 33.57 -24.30
C VAL A 83 -12.67 33.27 -23.00
N ALA A 84 -13.35 33.35 -21.85
CA ALA A 84 -12.79 32.94 -20.57
C ALA A 84 -12.51 31.43 -20.53
N ASN A 85 -13.41 30.60 -21.07
CA ASN A 85 -13.18 29.16 -21.20
C ASN A 85 -11.98 28.82 -22.08
N GLU A 86 -11.77 29.51 -23.21
CA GLU A 86 -10.58 29.28 -24.05
C GLU A 86 -9.27 29.54 -23.30
N ARG A 87 -9.23 30.60 -22.48
CA ARG A 87 -8.07 30.91 -21.63
C ARG A 87 -7.88 29.85 -20.55
N ALA A 88 -8.96 29.47 -19.85
CA ALA A 88 -8.94 28.43 -18.82
C ALA A 88 -8.44 27.09 -19.38
N ILE A 89 -8.93 26.70 -20.56
CA ILE A 89 -8.48 25.52 -21.30
C ILE A 89 -6.99 25.61 -21.64
N SER A 90 -6.52 26.75 -22.17
CA SER A 90 -5.11 26.94 -22.52
C SER A 90 -4.19 26.81 -21.30
N LEU A 91 -4.60 27.35 -20.15
CA LEU A 91 -3.88 27.19 -18.88
C LEU A 91 -3.85 25.72 -18.44
N ALA A 92 -4.99 25.01 -18.54
CA ALA A 92 -5.05 23.60 -18.18
C ALA A 92 -4.13 22.73 -19.06
N LEU A 93 -4.12 22.99 -20.37
CA LEU A 93 -3.22 22.36 -21.34
C LEU A 93 -1.75 22.62 -21.02
N ALA A 94 -1.40 23.85 -20.67
CA ALA A 94 -0.03 24.23 -20.33
C ALA A 94 0.47 23.52 -19.07
N SER A 95 -0.38 23.42 -18.03
CA SER A 95 -0.06 22.71 -16.79
C SER A 95 0.16 21.21 -17.04
N LEU A 96 -0.66 20.56 -17.86
CA LEU A 96 -0.48 19.15 -18.22
C LEU A 96 0.77 18.90 -19.07
N ARG A 97 1.10 19.80 -20.02
CA ARG A 97 2.38 19.72 -20.76
C ARG A 97 3.59 19.87 -19.83
N ALA A 98 3.49 20.74 -18.83
CA ALA A 98 4.53 20.85 -17.81
C ALA A 98 4.66 19.56 -17.00
N ALA A 99 3.54 18.93 -16.61
CA ALA A 99 3.55 17.65 -15.90
C ALA A 99 4.27 16.54 -16.69
N ILE A 100 4.04 16.43 -18.00
CA ILE A 100 4.72 15.46 -18.86
C ILE A 100 6.22 15.78 -18.94
N ARG A 101 6.58 17.04 -19.23
CA ARG A 101 7.98 17.48 -19.34
C ARG A 101 8.76 17.25 -18.04
N ASP A 102 8.12 17.52 -16.91
CA ASP A 102 8.74 17.46 -15.58
C ASP A 102 8.63 16.05 -14.95
N ASN A 103 8.13 15.08 -15.73
CA ASN A 103 7.98 13.66 -15.38
C ASN A 103 7.19 13.48 -14.08
N ALA A 104 5.94 13.95 -14.07
CA ALA A 104 5.03 13.80 -12.94
C ALA A 104 4.86 12.31 -12.58
N ASP A 105 4.81 12.03 -11.28
CA ASP A 105 4.60 10.68 -10.75
C ASP A 105 3.15 10.21 -10.94
N LEU A 106 2.20 11.15 -10.96
CA LEU A 106 0.78 10.89 -11.17
C LEU A 106 0.09 12.11 -11.80
N VAL A 107 -0.79 11.85 -12.77
CA VAL A 107 -1.74 12.84 -13.29
C VAL A 107 -3.17 12.42 -12.94
N ILE A 108 -3.93 13.30 -12.28
CA ILE A 108 -5.35 13.08 -11.96
C ILE A 108 -6.21 14.00 -12.84
N ILE A 109 -7.25 13.47 -13.47
CA ILE A 109 -8.21 14.25 -14.25
C ILE A 109 -9.61 13.82 -13.84
N SER A 110 -10.26 14.57 -12.95
CA SER A 110 -11.62 14.25 -12.50
C SER A 110 -12.68 14.60 -13.56
N ARG A 111 -13.74 13.77 -13.63
CA ARG A 111 -15.01 13.92 -14.38
C ARG A 111 -15.05 15.11 -15.33
N PHE A 112 -14.75 14.88 -16.61
CA PHE A 112 -14.56 16.00 -17.51
C PHE A 112 -15.50 16.01 -18.73
N ALA A 113 -16.74 16.48 -18.54
CA ALA A 113 -17.70 16.72 -19.63
C ALA A 113 -17.39 18.01 -20.46
N ALA A 114 -17.02 19.12 -19.81
CA ALA A 114 -16.83 20.43 -20.47
C ALA A 114 -15.52 20.56 -21.29
N LEU A 115 -14.58 19.65 -21.06
CA LEU A 115 -13.36 19.44 -21.84
C LEU A 115 -13.42 18.06 -22.52
N GLU A 116 -14.56 17.37 -22.74
CA GLU A 116 -14.54 16.05 -23.43
C GLU A 116 -13.71 16.08 -24.74
N ASN A 117 -13.83 17.17 -25.53
CA ASN A 117 -13.04 17.39 -26.74
C ASN A 117 -11.56 17.78 -26.50
N VAL A 118 -11.24 18.40 -25.36
CA VAL A 118 -9.86 18.80 -25.02
C VAL A 118 -9.15 17.72 -24.22
N ALA A 119 -9.87 16.97 -23.37
CA ALA A 119 -9.49 15.71 -22.76
C ALA A 119 -9.12 14.71 -23.86
N TYR A 120 -9.87 14.62 -24.97
CA TYR A 120 -9.46 13.79 -26.11
C TYR A 120 -8.14 14.27 -26.76
N ARG A 121 -7.93 15.60 -26.90
CA ARG A 121 -6.67 16.17 -27.42
C ARG A 121 -5.50 16.08 -26.44
N LEU A 122 -5.79 16.19 -25.14
CA LEU A 122 -4.87 15.96 -24.02
C LEU A 122 -4.51 14.49 -23.94
N MET A 123 -5.48 13.61 -24.12
CA MET A 123 -5.33 12.18 -24.17
C MET A 123 -4.55 11.76 -25.41
N ALA A 124 -4.67 12.45 -26.55
CA ALA A 124 -3.81 12.24 -27.73
C ALA A 124 -2.36 12.74 -27.52
N LEU A 125 -2.15 13.85 -26.80
CA LEU A 125 -0.82 14.27 -26.32
C LEU A 125 -0.23 13.28 -25.29
N VAL A 126 -1.13 12.65 -24.54
CA VAL A 126 -0.82 11.66 -23.53
C VAL A 126 -0.77 10.25 -24.14
N GLU A 127 -1.26 9.95 -25.34
CA GLU A 127 -1.11 8.63 -26.00
C GLU A 127 0.36 8.31 -26.24
N ASP A 128 1.13 9.28 -26.75
CA ASP A 128 2.59 9.19 -26.87
C ASP A 128 3.29 9.09 -25.50
N SER A 129 2.68 9.63 -24.43
CA SER A 129 3.21 9.58 -23.05
C SER A 129 2.72 8.39 -22.21
N ILE A 130 1.59 7.77 -22.58
CA ILE A 130 1.02 6.51 -22.08
C ILE A 130 1.83 5.37 -22.68
N ALA A 131 2.21 5.50 -23.97
CA ALA A 131 3.27 4.68 -24.57
C ALA A 131 4.59 4.80 -23.77
N GLN A 132 4.88 5.97 -23.20
CA GLN A 132 6.01 6.19 -22.28
C GLN A 132 5.73 5.78 -20.81
N GLY A 133 4.48 5.57 -20.40
CA GLY A 133 4.09 4.95 -19.12
C GLY A 133 3.72 5.88 -17.95
N MET A 134 3.29 7.12 -18.19
CA MET A 134 2.87 8.04 -17.12
C MET A 134 1.56 7.55 -16.44
N PRO A 135 1.52 7.37 -15.10
CA PRO A 135 0.31 6.97 -14.38
C PRO A 135 -0.78 8.05 -14.48
N VAL A 136 -1.97 7.66 -14.91
CA VAL A 136 -3.16 8.53 -14.98
C VAL A 136 -4.29 7.96 -14.13
N MET A 137 -4.96 8.82 -13.38
CA MET A 137 -6.19 8.50 -12.65
C MET A 137 -7.34 9.42 -13.08
N THR A 138 -8.53 8.87 -13.21
CA THR A 138 -9.76 9.63 -13.49
C THR A 138 -10.93 9.12 -12.66
N SER A 139 -12.08 9.78 -12.74
CA SER A 139 -13.34 9.36 -12.15
C SER A 139 -14.40 9.21 -13.24
N ILE A 140 -15.13 8.08 -13.20
CA ILE A 140 -16.19 7.78 -14.15
C ILE A 140 -17.48 7.41 -13.40
N ALA A 141 -18.59 7.95 -13.89
CA ALA A 141 -19.90 7.46 -13.55
C ALA A 141 -20.09 6.04 -14.10
N GLY A 142 -20.78 5.16 -13.37
CA GLY A 142 -21.00 3.76 -13.81
C GLY A 142 -21.60 3.60 -15.22
N ARG A 143 -22.40 4.56 -15.69
CA ARG A 143 -22.94 4.56 -17.07
C ARG A 143 -21.87 4.75 -18.17
N CYS A 144 -20.70 5.27 -17.82
CA CYS A 144 -19.61 5.57 -18.76
C CYS A 144 -18.58 4.42 -18.85
N LEU A 145 -18.84 3.28 -18.21
CA LEU A 145 -17.92 2.12 -18.20
C LEU A 145 -17.54 1.67 -19.61
N GLN A 146 -18.50 1.62 -20.55
CA GLN A 146 -18.23 1.18 -21.91
C GLN A 146 -17.23 2.10 -22.64
N ARG A 147 -17.38 3.43 -22.51
CA ARG A 147 -16.44 4.42 -23.08
C ARG A 147 -15.05 4.30 -22.45
N TRP A 148 -14.98 4.02 -21.15
CA TRP A 148 -13.70 3.78 -20.48
C TRP A 148 -13.02 2.51 -21.00
N PHE A 149 -13.75 1.43 -21.25
CA PHE A 149 -13.18 0.21 -21.85
C PHE A 149 -12.69 0.43 -23.28
N GLU A 150 -13.42 1.21 -24.09
CA GLU A 150 -12.99 1.59 -25.44
C GLU A 150 -11.70 2.44 -25.40
N PHE A 151 -11.54 3.29 -24.38
CA PHE A 151 -10.38 4.17 -24.20
C PHE A 151 -9.16 3.46 -23.60
N ALA A 152 -9.31 2.84 -22.43
CA ALA A 152 -8.22 2.20 -21.69
C ALA A 152 -7.89 0.79 -22.22
N GLY A 153 -8.66 0.29 -23.20
CA GLY A 153 -8.63 -1.09 -23.64
C GLY A 153 -8.92 -2.06 -22.50
N SER A 154 -8.34 -3.27 -22.57
CA SER A 154 -8.39 -4.27 -21.49
C SER A 154 -7.47 -3.95 -20.30
N GLY A 155 -6.81 -2.80 -20.30
CA GLY A 155 -5.73 -2.47 -19.37
C GLY A 155 -6.12 -1.58 -18.19
N GLY A 156 -7.24 -0.87 -18.23
CA GLY A 156 -7.62 0.09 -17.17
C GLY A 156 -8.03 -0.58 -15.86
N ALA A 157 -7.53 -0.08 -14.72
CA ALA A 157 -7.96 -0.51 -13.40
C ALA A 157 -9.25 0.20 -13.00
N MET A 158 -10.25 -0.57 -12.53
CA MET A 158 -11.48 -0.03 -11.94
C MET A 158 -11.31 0.04 -10.43
N LEU A 159 -11.51 1.22 -9.85
CA LEU A 159 -11.25 1.51 -8.45
C LEU A 159 -12.55 1.85 -7.74
N ALA A 160 -12.77 1.25 -6.58
CA ALA A 160 -13.78 1.69 -5.64
C ALA A 160 -13.43 3.09 -5.09
N PRO A 161 -14.43 3.92 -4.74
CA PRO A 161 -14.22 5.29 -4.27
C PRO A 161 -13.86 5.31 -2.79
N ASP A 162 -12.73 4.71 -2.43
CA ASP A 162 -12.17 4.71 -1.08
C ASP A 162 -10.64 4.83 -1.10
N MET A 163 -10.08 5.40 -0.03
CA MET A 163 -8.65 5.73 0.05
C MET A 163 -7.77 4.48 0.00
N ASP A 164 -8.21 3.36 0.60
CA ASP A 164 -7.43 2.12 0.65
C ASP A 164 -7.26 1.54 -0.76
N THR A 165 -8.33 1.55 -1.57
CA THR A 165 -8.28 1.12 -2.96
C THR A 165 -7.34 2.00 -3.81
N LEU A 166 -7.30 3.32 -3.58
CA LEU A 166 -6.37 4.21 -4.28
C LEU A 166 -4.91 3.90 -3.94
N TRP A 167 -4.60 3.65 -2.67
CA TRP A 167 -3.26 3.24 -2.23
C TRP A 167 -2.86 1.85 -2.74
N GLN A 168 -3.80 0.91 -2.80
CA GLN A 168 -3.56 -0.41 -3.38
C GLN A 168 -3.24 -0.31 -4.88
N TRP A 169 -3.94 0.55 -5.61
CA TRP A 169 -3.67 0.82 -7.02
C TRP A 169 -2.33 1.51 -7.25
N TRP A 170 -1.99 2.50 -6.40
CA TRP A 170 -0.65 3.13 -6.41
C TRP A 170 0.45 2.08 -6.22
N GLY A 171 0.21 1.17 -5.29
CA GLY A 171 0.94 -0.07 -5.13
C GLY A 171 2.26 0.08 -4.37
N ALA A 172 2.60 -0.98 -3.64
CA ALA A 172 3.79 -1.08 -2.80
C ALA A 172 5.12 -0.95 -3.58
N GLU A 173 5.12 -1.03 -4.90
CA GLU A 173 6.34 -0.90 -5.70
C GLU A 173 6.98 0.50 -5.64
N ARG A 174 6.22 1.52 -5.19
CA ARG A 174 6.77 2.86 -4.92
C ARG A 174 7.40 3.02 -3.55
N LEU A 175 7.31 2.02 -2.66
CA LEU A 175 7.67 2.19 -1.25
C LEU A 175 9.12 2.66 -1.07
N TYR A 176 10.06 2.21 -1.90
CA TYR A 176 11.46 2.62 -1.78
C TYR A 176 11.64 4.09 -2.13
N HIS A 177 11.04 4.53 -3.23
CA HIS A 177 11.07 5.94 -3.62
C HIS A 177 10.38 6.82 -2.57
N ASP A 178 9.23 6.39 -2.04
CA ASP A 178 8.52 7.08 -0.96
C ASP A 178 9.38 7.24 0.30
N LEU A 179 10.05 6.16 0.73
CA LEU A 179 10.96 6.20 1.86
C LEU A 179 12.08 7.20 1.61
N THR A 180 12.72 7.16 0.44
CA THR A 180 13.80 8.10 0.05
C THR A 180 13.31 9.55 -0.01
N LEU A 181 12.11 9.81 -0.56
CA LEU A 181 11.54 11.15 -0.64
C LEU A 181 11.39 11.81 0.73
N GLY A 182 11.11 11.03 1.77
CA GLY A 182 11.02 11.53 3.13
C GLY A 182 12.34 11.70 3.88
N VAL A 183 13.46 11.17 3.37
CA VAL A 183 14.78 11.30 4.03
C VAL A 183 15.30 12.72 3.89
N ALA A 184 15.59 13.43 4.98
CA ALA A 184 16.16 14.77 4.90
C ALA A 184 17.53 14.78 4.18
N ASP A 185 17.80 15.85 3.45
CA ASP A 185 19.12 16.10 2.86
C ASP A 185 20.10 16.54 3.95
N ALA A 186 20.62 15.56 4.69
CA ALA A 186 21.40 15.75 5.90
C ALA A 186 22.74 15.01 5.81
N PRO A 187 23.82 15.50 6.44
CA PRO A 187 25.14 14.88 6.31
C PRO A 187 25.21 13.51 6.99
N VAL A 188 26.00 12.62 6.41
CA VAL A 188 26.38 11.34 7.03
C VAL A 188 27.52 11.61 8.03
N LYS A 189 27.36 11.21 9.29
CA LYS A 189 28.43 11.33 10.29
C LYS A 189 29.45 10.21 10.14
N ARG A 190 28.97 8.98 10.04
CA ARG A 190 29.81 7.78 10.04
C ARG A 190 29.14 6.64 9.29
N ILE A 191 29.95 5.85 8.57
CA ILE A 191 29.54 4.56 8.01
C ILE A 191 30.46 3.50 8.61
N VAL A 192 29.88 2.44 9.15
CA VAL A 192 30.61 1.33 9.78
C VAL A 192 30.22 0.04 9.08
N CYS A 193 31.22 -0.73 8.62
CA CYS A 193 31.00 -2.00 7.95
C CYS A 193 31.58 -3.14 8.80
N GLY A 194 30.69 -4.02 9.25
CA GLY A 194 31.04 -5.32 9.82
C GLY A 194 30.99 -6.44 8.78
N PRO A 195 31.23 -7.69 9.18
CA PRO A 195 31.18 -8.84 8.28
C PRO A 195 29.77 -9.17 7.77
N ARG A 196 28.71 -8.82 8.52
CA ARG A 196 27.30 -9.14 8.18
C ARG A 196 26.33 -7.97 8.31
N TRP A 197 26.75 -6.87 8.89
CA TRP A 197 25.92 -5.71 9.14
C TRP A 197 26.71 -4.45 8.82
N LEU A 198 26.01 -3.44 8.36
CA LEU A 198 26.55 -2.09 8.27
C LEU A 198 25.66 -1.15 9.07
N MET A 199 26.25 -0.06 9.54
CA MET A 199 25.56 1.04 10.20
C MET A 199 25.87 2.35 9.50
N VAL A 200 24.84 3.17 9.30
CA VAL A 200 24.97 4.57 8.92
C VAL A 200 24.52 5.41 10.10
N GLU A 201 25.34 6.36 10.50
CA GLU A 201 25.03 7.33 11.54
C GLU A 201 24.72 8.68 10.91
N GLY A 202 23.55 9.24 11.23
CA GLY A 202 23.12 10.56 10.84
C GLY A 202 23.11 11.55 12.00
N PRO A 203 22.59 12.77 11.79
CA PRO A 203 22.52 13.78 12.84
C PRO A 203 21.63 13.39 14.01
N GLN A 204 20.51 12.72 13.73
CA GLN A 204 19.41 12.48 14.68
C GLN A 204 19.17 10.99 14.99
N GLY A 205 19.89 10.08 14.34
CA GLY A 205 19.65 8.65 14.45
C GLY A 205 20.78 7.82 13.85
N ALA A 206 20.68 6.51 14.02
CA ALA A 206 21.56 5.54 13.40
C ALA A 206 20.72 4.39 12.83
N GLY A 207 21.06 3.97 11.62
CA GLY A 207 20.35 2.95 10.89
C GLY A 207 21.23 1.76 10.57
N LEU A 208 20.64 0.57 10.57
CA LEU A 208 21.35 -0.66 10.27
C LEU A 208 20.75 -1.35 9.04
N ALA A 209 21.59 -2.12 8.36
CA ALA A 209 21.17 -3.09 7.36
C ALA A 209 22.08 -4.32 7.37
N HIS A 210 21.50 -5.47 7.03
CA HIS A 210 22.26 -6.69 6.82
C HIS A 210 23.02 -6.63 5.48
N LEU A 211 24.26 -7.08 5.47
CA LEU A 211 25.10 -7.19 4.28
C LEU A 211 24.90 -8.57 3.62
N PRO A 212 24.40 -8.66 2.38
CA PRO A 212 24.16 -9.94 1.72
C PRO A 212 25.46 -10.65 1.30
N LYS A 213 26.57 -9.91 1.23
CA LYS A 213 27.91 -10.39 0.85
C LYS A 213 28.97 -9.56 1.58
N SER A 214 30.23 -9.99 1.47
CA SER A 214 31.37 -9.27 2.06
C SER A 214 31.39 -7.78 1.65
N PRO A 215 31.69 -6.85 2.58
CA PRO A 215 31.78 -5.42 2.27
C PRO A 215 33.06 -5.03 1.54
N ALA A 216 33.91 -5.97 1.12
CA ALA A 216 35.21 -5.68 0.51
C ALA A 216 35.14 -4.72 -0.70
N ALA A 217 34.07 -4.79 -1.50
CA ALA A 217 33.85 -3.87 -2.61
C ALA A 217 33.35 -2.48 -2.17
N LEU A 218 32.74 -2.37 -0.99
CA LEU A 218 32.24 -1.13 -0.42
C LEU A 218 33.33 -0.34 0.31
N LEU A 219 34.29 -1.02 0.95
CA LEU A 219 35.33 -0.40 1.79
C LEU A 219 36.13 0.70 1.08
N PRO A 220 36.59 0.52 -0.19
CA PRO A 220 37.33 1.57 -0.90
C PRO A 220 36.48 2.81 -1.23
N GLU A 221 35.17 2.64 -1.37
CA GLU A 221 34.22 3.71 -1.72
C GLU A 221 33.76 4.51 -0.49
N LEU A 222 33.97 4.01 0.73
CA LEU A 222 33.49 4.66 1.96
C LEU A 222 33.87 6.14 2.09
N PRO A 223 35.11 6.58 1.76
CA PRO A 223 35.46 7.99 1.84
C PRO A 223 34.58 8.87 0.96
N ARG A 224 34.23 8.41 -0.25
CA ARG A 224 33.33 9.10 -1.18
C ARG A 224 31.89 9.08 -0.67
N LEU A 225 31.42 7.90 -0.25
CA LEU A 225 30.04 7.69 0.22
C LEU A 225 29.75 8.47 1.51
N GLN A 226 30.75 8.68 2.37
CA GLN A 226 30.59 9.47 3.60
C GLN A 226 30.49 10.98 3.33
N GLN A 227 30.88 11.45 2.15
CA GLN A 227 30.65 12.85 1.72
C GLN A 227 29.24 13.08 1.16
N MET A 228 28.50 12.02 0.85
CA MET A 228 27.13 12.12 0.37
C MET A 228 26.17 12.42 1.52
N SER A 229 25.00 12.95 1.19
CA SER A 229 23.92 13.12 2.16
C SER A 229 23.17 11.81 2.43
N LEU A 230 22.41 11.76 3.52
CA LEU A 230 21.51 10.65 3.81
C LEU A 230 20.49 10.43 2.69
N ARG A 231 20.03 11.50 2.02
CA ARG A 231 19.09 11.40 0.90
C ARG A 231 19.76 10.79 -0.33
N GLU A 232 20.98 11.21 -0.64
CA GLU A 232 21.74 10.64 -1.75
C GLU A 232 22.10 9.17 -1.51
N LEU A 233 22.47 8.80 -0.27
CA LEU A 233 22.68 7.39 0.09
C LEU A 233 21.38 6.60 0.04
N ALA A 234 20.25 7.15 0.51
CA ALA A 234 18.95 6.49 0.44
C ALA A 234 18.53 6.19 -1.02
N ASP A 235 18.91 7.05 -1.97
CA ASP A 235 18.63 6.85 -3.40
C ASP A 235 19.35 5.64 -4.01
N LEU A 236 20.39 5.11 -3.34
CA LEU A 236 21.02 3.82 -3.69
C LEU A 236 20.05 2.63 -3.58
N THR A 237 18.91 2.79 -2.90
CA THR A 237 17.82 1.81 -2.96
C THR A 237 17.18 1.68 -4.35
N SER A 238 17.60 2.47 -5.34
CA SER A 238 17.30 2.26 -6.76
C SER A 238 18.24 1.25 -7.43
N SER A 239 19.29 0.77 -6.77
CA SER A 239 20.26 -0.18 -7.34
C SER A 239 19.87 -1.65 -7.15
N TRP A 240 20.35 -2.52 -8.05
CA TRP A 240 20.30 -3.98 -7.89
C TRP A 240 21.51 -4.55 -7.16
N ASP A 241 22.57 -3.76 -6.92
CA ASP A 241 23.68 -4.23 -6.10
C ASP A 241 23.26 -4.31 -4.63
N GLY A 242 23.46 -5.49 -4.02
CA GLY A 242 23.03 -5.75 -2.66
C GLY A 242 23.77 -4.94 -1.58
N LEU A 243 24.98 -4.44 -1.85
CA LEU A 243 25.72 -3.58 -0.91
C LEU A 243 25.17 -2.16 -0.98
N GLU A 244 24.93 -1.64 -2.18
CA GLU A 244 24.28 -0.33 -2.38
C GLU A 244 22.87 -0.31 -1.77
N MET A 245 22.10 -1.38 -1.96
CA MET A 245 20.78 -1.56 -1.35
C MET A 245 20.85 -1.56 0.18
N ALA A 246 21.82 -2.28 0.77
CA ALA A 246 22.02 -2.28 2.21
C ALA A 246 22.40 -0.90 2.74
N LEU A 247 23.26 -0.18 2.03
CA LEU A 247 23.67 1.17 2.41
C LEU A 247 22.49 2.15 2.37
N GLY A 248 21.67 2.09 1.32
CA GLY A 248 20.49 2.93 1.19
C GLY A 248 19.44 2.66 2.27
N ILE A 249 19.19 1.39 2.62
CA ILE A 249 18.29 1.05 3.73
C ILE A 249 18.84 1.52 5.08
N ALA A 250 20.15 1.40 5.33
CA ALA A 250 20.75 1.92 6.54
C ALA A 250 20.66 3.46 6.61
N ALA A 251 20.84 4.17 5.50
CA ALA A 251 20.67 5.63 5.46
C ALA A 251 19.23 6.06 5.71
N ILE A 252 18.25 5.36 5.11
CA ILE A 252 16.81 5.51 5.41
C ILE A 252 16.57 5.34 6.91
N ASN A 253 17.10 4.28 7.52
CA ASN A 253 16.93 4.01 8.94
C ASN A 253 17.65 5.04 9.82
N ALA A 254 18.79 5.61 9.40
CA ALA A 254 19.49 6.66 10.14
C ALA A 254 18.65 7.94 10.24
N HIS A 255 17.77 8.19 9.27
CA HIS A 255 16.82 9.28 9.29
C HIS A 255 15.56 8.96 10.11
N TYR A 256 14.93 7.81 9.88
CA TYR A 256 13.64 7.48 10.52
C TYR A 256 13.78 6.92 11.93
N ASN A 257 14.81 6.14 12.24
CA ASN A 257 15.02 5.49 13.53
C ASN A 257 15.78 6.44 14.47
N ARG A 258 15.16 7.59 14.74
CA ARG A 258 15.75 8.67 15.53
C ARG A 258 15.98 8.26 16.98
N PHE A 259 17.03 8.80 17.58
CA PHE A 259 17.36 8.57 19.00
C PHE A 259 16.24 9.02 19.94
N ASP A 260 15.51 10.06 19.55
CA ASP A 260 14.40 10.68 20.30
C ASP A 260 13.02 10.19 19.87
N LEU A 261 12.93 9.15 19.02
CA LEU A 261 11.64 8.64 18.53
C LEU A 261 10.80 8.12 19.70
N ASP A 262 9.61 8.69 19.87
CA ASP A 262 8.59 8.17 20.78
C ASP A 262 7.88 6.97 20.12
N ALA A 263 8.11 5.78 20.69
CA ALA A 263 7.63 4.52 20.14
C ALA A 263 7.41 3.51 21.28
N ALA A 264 6.46 2.59 21.08
CA ALA A 264 6.14 1.59 22.07
C ALA A 264 7.28 0.55 22.19
N PRO A 265 7.60 0.07 23.39
CA PRO A 265 8.68 -0.91 23.58
C PRO A 265 8.35 -2.26 22.94
N GLY A 266 9.38 -2.99 22.52
CA GLY A 266 9.30 -4.31 21.90
C GLY A 266 9.15 -4.26 20.38
N ASN A 267 9.22 -5.43 19.73
CA ASN A 267 9.17 -5.56 18.27
C ASN A 267 7.74 -5.51 17.68
N GLY A 268 6.71 -5.43 18.52
CA GLY A 268 5.32 -5.34 18.10
C GLY A 268 4.67 -6.67 17.67
N ALA A 269 5.44 -7.75 17.50
CA ALA A 269 4.93 -9.07 17.10
C ALA A 269 3.89 -9.64 18.10
N GLN A 270 3.99 -9.26 19.37
CA GLN A 270 3.09 -9.71 20.43
C GLN A 270 1.64 -9.25 20.19
N THR A 271 1.42 -8.20 19.39
CA THR A 271 0.09 -7.70 19.00
C THR A 271 -0.71 -8.72 18.19
N PHE A 272 -0.05 -9.75 17.66
CA PHE A 272 -0.64 -10.83 16.88
C PHE A 272 -0.82 -12.13 17.66
N ARG A 273 -0.51 -12.15 18.97
CA ARG A 273 -0.82 -13.30 19.83
C ARG A 273 -2.32 -13.56 19.82
N GLY A 274 -2.69 -14.83 19.64
CA GLY A 274 -4.10 -15.24 19.55
C GLY A 274 -4.81 -14.81 18.26
N ALA A 275 -4.08 -14.38 17.22
CA ALA A 275 -4.67 -14.13 15.92
C ALA A 275 -5.43 -15.38 15.42
N SER A 276 -6.68 -15.17 15.02
CA SER A 276 -7.55 -16.22 14.46
C SER A 276 -7.28 -16.36 12.97
N GLY A 277 -7.30 -17.60 12.46
CA GLY A 277 -7.01 -17.89 11.06
C GLY A 277 -5.54 -18.20 10.81
N ARG A 278 -5.15 -18.20 9.53
CA ARG A 278 -3.79 -18.57 9.12
C ARG A 278 -2.80 -17.44 9.45
N VAL A 279 -1.75 -17.75 10.19
CA VAL A 279 -0.66 -16.83 10.55
C VAL A 279 0.59 -17.24 9.78
N MET A 280 1.14 -16.31 8.99
CA MET A 280 2.32 -16.53 8.17
C MET A 280 3.49 -15.72 8.71
N VAL A 281 4.69 -16.28 8.67
CA VAL A 281 5.93 -15.56 8.96
C VAL A 281 6.84 -15.68 7.76
N VAL A 282 7.36 -14.57 7.26
CA VAL A 282 8.34 -14.54 6.17
C VAL A 282 9.66 -14.05 6.73
N GLY A 283 10.66 -14.92 6.81
CA GLY A 283 11.90 -14.61 7.51
C GLY A 283 11.81 -14.95 9.00
N ALA A 284 12.40 -16.08 9.41
CA ALA A 284 12.44 -16.48 10.82
C ALA A 284 13.24 -15.46 11.66
N PHE A 285 12.73 -15.16 12.85
CA PHE A 285 13.39 -14.27 13.80
C PHE A 285 13.48 -14.89 15.21
N PRO A 286 14.43 -14.45 16.06
CA PRO A 286 14.58 -14.99 17.41
C PRO A 286 13.31 -14.85 18.25
N GLY A 287 12.94 -15.90 18.99
CA GLY A 287 11.75 -15.91 19.86
C GLY A 287 10.41 -16.15 19.14
N LEU A 288 10.42 -16.37 17.83
CA LEU A 288 9.21 -16.57 17.03
C LEU A 288 8.27 -17.66 17.60
N ALA A 289 8.81 -18.84 17.92
CA ALA A 289 8.02 -19.98 18.38
C ALA A 289 7.27 -19.70 19.70
N GLU A 290 7.78 -18.80 20.54
CA GLU A 290 7.14 -18.39 21.80
C GLU A 290 6.08 -17.31 21.58
N ILE A 291 6.26 -16.46 20.56
CA ILE A 291 5.34 -15.35 20.28
C ILE A 291 4.17 -15.82 19.43
N LEU A 292 4.43 -16.64 18.40
CA LEU A 292 3.46 -17.14 17.42
C LEU A 292 3.66 -18.64 17.17
N PRO A 293 3.35 -19.52 18.14
CA PRO A 293 3.56 -20.96 18.03
C PRO A 293 2.77 -21.60 16.87
N GLN A 294 1.68 -20.99 16.43
CA GLN A 294 0.82 -21.47 15.34
C GLN A 294 1.24 -21.00 13.94
N ALA A 295 2.31 -20.20 13.83
CA ALA A 295 2.69 -19.62 12.55
C ALA A 295 3.37 -20.62 11.62
N GLN A 296 3.04 -20.56 10.33
CA GLN A 296 3.81 -21.22 9.28
C GLN A 296 4.92 -20.29 8.80
N VAL A 297 6.15 -20.78 8.80
CA VAL A 297 7.34 -20.00 8.46
C VAL A 297 7.72 -20.25 7.01
N ILE A 298 7.97 -19.17 6.28
CA ILE A 298 8.54 -19.15 4.93
C ILE A 298 9.98 -18.65 5.03
N GLU A 299 10.93 -19.44 4.56
CA GLU A 299 12.35 -19.11 4.61
C GLU A 299 13.07 -19.45 3.30
N ALA A 300 14.16 -18.73 3.02
CA ALA A 300 14.99 -19.01 1.84
C ALA A 300 15.70 -20.37 1.94
N GLN A 301 16.06 -20.79 3.16
CA GLN A 301 16.63 -22.09 3.49
C GLN A 301 15.74 -22.75 4.55
N PRO A 302 14.60 -23.33 4.16
CA PRO A 302 13.61 -23.84 5.09
C PRO A 302 14.12 -25.06 5.87
N ARG A 303 13.83 -25.09 7.16
CA ARG A 303 14.01 -26.26 8.02
C ARG A 303 12.86 -27.25 7.84
N PRO A 304 12.96 -28.49 8.35
CA PRO A 304 11.83 -29.41 8.38
C PRO A 304 10.59 -28.75 9.04
N GLY A 305 9.47 -28.73 8.31
CA GLY A 305 8.21 -28.10 8.74
C GLY A 305 8.04 -26.64 8.31
N GLU A 306 9.07 -26.01 7.73
CA GLU A 306 9.00 -24.67 7.14
C GLU A 306 8.77 -24.75 5.62
N LEU A 307 8.34 -23.65 5.03
CA LEU A 307 8.01 -23.54 3.61
C LEU A 307 9.11 -22.76 2.85
N PRO A 308 9.42 -23.15 1.61
CA PRO A 308 10.31 -22.36 0.76
C PRO A 308 9.64 -21.08 0.25
N THR A 309 10.43 -20.09 -0.16
CA THR A 309 9.94 -18.80 -0.69
C THR A 309 9.05 -18.92 -1.94
N ILE A 310 9.17 -20.01 -2.71
CA ILE A 310 8.28 -20.28 -3.85
C ILE A 310 6.82 -20.56 -3.42
N ALA A 311 6.58 -20.96 -2.16
CA ALA A 311 5.24 -21.20 -1.66
C ALA A 311 4.41 -19.92 -1.45
N MET A 312 5.05 -18.74 -1.44
CA MET A 312 4.41 -17.46 -1.09
C MET A 312 3.10 -17.19 -1.83
N ASP A 313 3.04 -17.39 -3.15
CA ASP A 313 1.84 -17.10 -3.95
C ASP A 313 0.66 -18.02 -3.60
N THR A 314 0.93 -19.18 -3.00
CA THR A 314 -0.09 -20.15 -2.59
C THR A 314 -0.57 -19.91 -1.16
N VAL A 315 0.33 -19.55 -0.25
CA VAL A 315 0.03 -19.57 1.20
C VAL A 315 -0.25 -18.20 1.81
N LEU A 316 0.30 -17.12 1.23
CA LEU A 316 0.09 -15.75 1.71
C LEU A 316 -1.32 -15.24 1.39
N PRO A 317 -1.90 -15.47 0.19
CA PRO A 317 -3.26 -15.02 -0.09
C PRO A 317 -4.28 -15.59 0.91
N GLY A 318 -5.12 -14.70 1.44
CA GLY A 318 -6.16 -15.04 2.42
C GLY A 318 -5.63 -15.37 3.82
N CYS A 319 -4.34 -15.15 4.12
CA CYS A 319 -3.88 -15.23 5.50
C CYS A 319 -4.51 -14.13 6.35
N SER A 320 -4.72 -14.42 7.63
CA SER A 320 -5.24 -13.43 8.59
C SER A 320 -4.17 -12.45 9.06
N THR A 321 -2.92 -12.91 9.13
CA THR A 321 -1.79 -12.14 9.64
C THR A 321 -0.51 -12.60 8.97
N ALA A 322 0.34 -11.63 8.61
CA ALA A 322 1.68 -11.86 8.09
C ALA A 322 2.72 -11.08 8.92
N VAL A 323 3.71 -11.78 9.48
CA VAL A 323 4.88 -11.14 10.10
C VAL A 323 6.07 -11.29 9.17
N VAL A 324 6.61 -10.17 8.71
CA VAL A 324 7.59 -10.09 7.64
C VAL A 324 8.89 -9.55 8.21
N SER A 325 9.99 -10.25 7.99
CA SER A 325 11.32 -9.77 8.34
C SER A 325 11.69 -8.54 7.51
N ALA A 326 12.33 -7.55 8.14
CA ALA A 326 12.86 -6.36 7.49
C ALA A 326 13.91 -6.68 6.40
N SER A 327 14.51 -7.88 6.41
CA SER A 327 15.39 -8.33 5.32
C SER A 327 14.68 -8.41 3.96
N SER A 328 13.34 -8.47 3.95
CA SER A 328 12.52 -8.39 2.72
C SER A 328 12.69 -7.06 1.96
N LEU A 329 13.11 -5.99 2.66
CA LEU A 329 13.49 -4.72 2.02
C LEU A 329 14.75 -4.89 1.18
N LEU A 330 15.75 -5.61 1.70
CA LEU A 330 17.07 -5.74 1.08
C LEU A 330 17.04 -6.62 -0.17
N ASN A 331 16.25 -7.69 -0.14
CA ASN A 331 16.08 -8.60 -1.29
C ASN A 331 14.90 -8.21 -2.20
N ARG A 332 14.27 -7.04 -1.96
CA ARG A 332 13.16 -6.49 -2.75
C ARG A 332 11.91 -7.38 -2.83
N THR A 333 11.72 -8.28 -1.86
CA THR A 333 10.51 -9.11 -1.81
C THR A 333 9.34 -8.45 -1.11
N LEU A 334 9.56 -7.38 -0.33
CA LEU A 334 8.50 -6.72 0.44
C LEU A 334 7.31 -6.26 -0.44
N PRO A 335 7.48 -5.57 -1.58
CA PRO A 335 6.34 -5.17 -2.42
C PRO A 335 5.46 -6.36 -2.86
N ARG A 336 6.07 -7.51 -3.21
CA ARG A 336 5.35 -8.73 -3.56
C ARG A 336 4.60 -9.31 -2.37
N ILE A 337 5.24 -9.36 -1.20
CA ILE A 337 4.61 -9.85 0.02
C ILE A 337 3.38 -9.00 0.38
N LEU A 338 3.48 -7.67 0.28
CA LEU A 338 2.36 -6.76 0.56
C LEU A 338 1.19 -6.95 -0.42
N ARG A 339 1.45 -7.22 -1.71
CA ARG A 339 0.38 -7.59 -2.66
C ARG A 339 -0.31 -8.89 -2.30
N LEU A 340 0.47 -9.91 -1.93
CA LEU A 340 -0.08 -11.23 -1.61
C LEU A 340 -0.83 -11.27 -0.26
N THR A 341 -0.61 -10.27 0.59
CA THR A 341 -1.20 -10.16 1.93
C THR A 341 -2.27 -9.07 2.02
N GLN A 342 -2.82 -8.63 0.89
CA GLN A 342 -3.96 -7.71 0.88
C GLN A 342 -5.12 -8.26 1.72
N GLY A 343 -5.62 -7.44 2.66
CA GLY A 343 -6.66 -7.82 3.62
C GLY A 343 -6.16 -8.54 4.88
N ALA A 344 -4.87 -8.89 4.98
CA ALA A 344 -4.26 -9.41 6.19
C ALA A 344 -3.76 -8.28 7.10
N ARG A 345 -3.58 -8.56 8.40
CA ARG A 345 -2.77 -7.68 9.24
C ARG A 345 -1.29 -7.97 9.06
N VAL A 346 -0.48 -6.97 8.75
CA VAL A 346 0.94 -7.13 8.41
C VAL A 346 1.86 -6.43 9.42
N ALA A 347 2.91 -7.12 9.84
CA ALA A 347 4.00 -6.54 10.61
C ALA A 347 5.30 -6.61 9.82
N LEU A 348 6.07 -5.51 9.77
CA LEU A 348 7.45 -5.53 9.28
C LEU A 348 8.38 -5.40 10.48
N ILE A 349 9.22 -6.41 10.72
CA ILE A 349 10.00 -6.55 11.94
C ILE A 349 11.47 -6.83 11.66
N GLY A 350 12.36 -6.11 12.32
CA GLY A 350 13.78 -6.42 12.39
C GLY A 350 14.63 -5.16 12.55
N PRO A 351 15.93 -5.30 12.88
CA PRO A 351 16.82 -4.15 13.09
C PRO A 351 16.93 -3.21 11.89
N ALA A 352 16.64 -3.71 10.68
CA ALA A 352 16.65 -2.95 9.44
C ALA A 352 15.28 -2.35 9.05
N ALA A 353 14.27 -2.42 9.91
CA ALA A 353 12.95 -1.84 9.63
C ALA A 353 12.97 -0.31 9.79
N PRO A 354 12.50 0.45 8.79
CA PRO A 354 12.26 1.89 8.93
C PRO A 354 11.08 2.16 9.86
N LEU A 355 11.31 2.91 10.93
CA LEU A 355 10.29 3.31 11.89
C LEU A 355 9.57 4.58 11.41
N THR A 356 8.72 4.44 10.40
CA THR A 356 7.99 5.56 9.80
C THR A 356 6.56 5.21 9.41
N ALA A 357 5.63 6.11 9.72
CA ALA A 357 4.22 5.96 9.37
C ALA A 357 3.96 5.86 7.85
N ARG A 358 4.96 6.18 7.02
CA ARG A 358 4.88 6.02 5.56
C ARG A 358 4.45 4.62 5.16
N LEU A 359 4.99 3.58 5.79
CA LEU A 359 4.71 2.19 5.39
C LEU A 359 3.27 1.74 5.68
N HIS A 360 2.53 2.44 6.54
CA HIS A 360 1.11 2.15 6.81
C HIS A 360 0.23 2.31 5.55
N ALA A 361 0.56 3.28 4.69
CA ALA A 361 -0.14 3.49 3.42
C ALA A 361 0.00 2.33 2.42
N TYR A 362 0.94 1.41 2.66
CA TYR A 362 1.15 0.21 1.85
C TYR A 362 0.65 -1.07 2.53
N GLY A 363 -0.16 -0.95 3.59
CA GLY A 363 -0.78 -2.08 4.29
C GLY A 363 0.07 -2.70 5.39
N VAL A 364 1.14 -2.03 5.85
CA VAL A 364 1.89 -2.49 7.04
C VAL A 364 1.25 -1.92 8.29
N ASP A 365 0.73 -2.73 9.20
CA ASP A 365 0.09 -2.26 10.43
C ASP A 365 1.08 -1.98 11.56
N VAL A 366 2.14 -2.78 11.65
CA VAL A 366 3.11 -2.72 12.74
C VAL A 366 4.52 -2.67 12.18
N LEU A 367 5.31 -1.71 12.67
CA LEU A 367 6.71 -1.51 12.28
C LEU A 367 7.58 -1.72 13.50
N GLY A 368 8.30 -2.84 13.58
CA GLY A 368 9.17 -3.18 14.70
C GLY A 368 10.64 -3.06 14.32
N GLY A 369 11.36 -2.10 14.91
CA GLY A 369 12.73 -1.75 14.56
C GLY A 369 13.66 -1.66 15.77
N LEU A 370 14.89 -1.24 15.52
CA LEU A 370 15.88 -0.94 16.56
C LEU A 370 16.10 0.58 16.61
N ARG A 371 15.97 1.15 17.81
CA ARG A 371 16.42 2.51 18.13
C ARG A 371 17.74 2.41 18.89
N VAL A 372 18.82 2.88 18.28
CA VAL A 372 20.16 2.82 18.87
C VAL A 372 20.27 3.82 20.03
N ARG A 373 20.91 3.42 21.14
CA ARG A 373 21.21 4.29 22.30
C ARG A 373 22.71 4.52 22.47
N ASP A 374 23.50 3.47 22.24
CA ASP A 374 24.96 3.48 22.30
C ASP A 374 25.52 3.25 20.89
N VAL A 375 25.72 4.34 20.16
CA VAL A 375 26.15 4.28 18.74
C VAL A 375 27.60 3.82 18.63
N ASP A 376 28.46 4.26 19.56
CA ASP A 376 29.89 3.92 19.53
C ASP A 376 30.13 2.46 19.91
N GLY A 377 29.50 1.98 20.98
CA GLY A 377 29.56 0.56 21.33
C GLY A 377 28.99 -0.34 20.24
N LEU A 378 27.91 0.09 19.57
CA LEU A 378 27.35 -0.64 18.43
C LEU A 378 28.30 -0.65 17.23
N ALA A 379 28.98 0.46 16.94
CA ALA A 379 29.96 0.54 15.86
C ALA A 379 31.11 -0.48 16.05
N GLU A 380 31.67 -0.52 17.25
CA GLU A 380 32.71 -1.49 17.62
C GLU A 380 32.20 -2.93 17.50
N ALA A 381 31.00 -3.19 18.03
CA ALA A 381 30.38 -4.51 17.99
C ALA A 381 30.07 -4.98 16.55
N ILE A 382 29.60 -4.08 15.68
CA ILE A 382 29.38 -4.36 14.26
C ILE A 382 30.68 -4.76 13.59
N THR A 383 31.75 -4.00 13.82
CA THR A 383 33.09 -4.31 13.29
C THR A 383 33.57 -5.69 13.76
N ALA A 384 33.30 -6.03 15.02
CA ALA A 384 33.62 -7.33 15.61
C ALA A 384 32.68 -8.48 15.18
N GLY A 385 31.63 -8.22 14.41
CA GLY A 385 30.72 -9.26 13.90
C GLY A 385 29.61 -9.68 14.85
N VAL A 386 29.12 -8.77 15.69
CA VAL A 386 27.97 -8.98 16.59
C VAL A 386 26.75 -9.54 15.85
N LEU A 387 25.93 -10.31 16.57
CA LEU A 387 24.72 -10.91 16.05
C LEU A 387 23.46 -10.12 16.48
N PRO A 388 22.36 -10.19 15.70
CA PRO A 388 21.16 -9.40 15.98
C PRO A 388 20.55 -9.58 17.39
N ARG A 389 20.70 -10.76 17.99
CA ARG A 389 20.23 -11.05 19.35
C ARG A 389 20.91 -10.21 20.42
N ASP A 390 22.11 -9.71 20.14
CA ASP A 390 22.93 -8.95 21.07
C ASP A 390 22.78 -7.43 20.87
N PHE A 391 22.02 -6.98 19.86
CA PHE A 391 21.78 -5.55 19.61
C PHE A 391 21.02 -4.84 20.73
N CYS A 392 20.25 -5.57 21.54
CA CYS A 392 19.57 -5.02 22.71
C CYS A 392 20.53 -4.44 23.78
N ARG A 393 21.82 -4.77 23.70
CA ARG A 393 22.85 -4.19 24.57
C ARG A 393 23.14 -2.72 24.21
N PHE A 394 22.90 -2.33 22.96
CA PHE A 394 23.26 -1.03 22.41
C PHE A 394 22.05 -0.17 22.01
N GLY A 395 20.84 -0.71 22.13
CA GLY A 395 19.62 -0.02 21.74
C GLY A 395 18.38 -0.75 22.22
N ASP A 396 17.23 -0.16 21.93
CA ASP A 396 15.94 -0.70 22.31
C ASP A 396 15.18 -1.16 21.07
N PHE A 397 14.60 -2.36 21.11
CA PHE A 397 13.59 -2.72 20.14
C PHE A 397 12.31 -1.95 20.46
N VAL A 398 11.79 -1.23 19.47
CA VAL A 398 10.59 -0.41 19.58
C VAL A 398 9.70 -0.64 18.37
N HIS A 399 8.41 -0.27 18.47
CA HIS A 399 7.48 -0.39 17.37
C HIS A 399 6.49 0.78 17.25
N LEU A 400 6.10 1.04 16.01
CA LEU A 400 4.99 1.91 15.64
C LEU A 400 3.79 1.07 15.20
N ARG A 401 2.58 1.62 15.38
CA ARG A 401 1.34 1.01 14.95
C ARG A 401 0.56 1.98 14.08
N ALA A 402 -0.11 1.46 13.06
CA ALA A 402 -1.09 2.20 12.30
C ALA A 402 -2.22 2.66 13.22
N SER A 403 -2.62 3.92 13.08
CA SER A 403 -3.82 4.44 13.72
C SER A 403 -5.05 3.91 12.98
N HIS A 404 -5.54 2.73 13.35
CA HIS A 404 -6.82 2.25 12.85
C HIS A 404 -7.96 2.93 13.62
N PRO A 405 -9.00 3.45 12.97
CA PRO A 405 -10.25 3.72 13.66
C PRO A 405 -10.70 2.41 14.31
N ALA A 406 -10.99 2.45 15.60
CA ALA A 406 -11.36 1.24 16.35
C ALA A 406 -12.54 0.56 15.66
N VAL A 407 -12.32 -0.65 15.11
CA VAL A 407 -13.40 -1.52 14.64
C VAL A 407 -14.19 -1.89 15.89
N GLN A 408 -15.32 -1.22 16.11
CA GLN A 408 -16.28 -1.68 17.11
C GLN A 408 -16.68 -3.10 16.72
N PRO A 409 -16.57 -4.09 17.62
CA PRO A 409 -17.04 -5.43 17.32
C PRO A 409 -18.51 -5.32 16.92
N ALA A 410 -18.85 -5.86 15.76
CA ALA A 410 -20.23 -5.91 15.28
C ALA A 410 -21.08 -6.57 16.37
N VAL A 411 -21.82 -5.76 17.13
CA VAL A 411 -22.82 -6.25 18.07
C VAL A 411 -23.94 -6.79 17.19
N HIS A 412 -23.90 -8.08 16.90
CA HIS A 412 -25.07 -8.77 16.38
C HIS A 412 -26.21 -8.55 17.39
N PRO A 413 -27.34 -7.92 16.99
CA PRO A 413 -28.47 -7.83 17.89
C PRO A 413 -28.95 -9.26 18.15
N VAL A 414 -28.71 -9.74 19.37
CA VAL A 414 -29.33 -10.95 19.88
C VAL A 414 -30.83 -10.72 19.78
N SER A 415 -31.47 -11.47 18.88
CA SER A 415 -32.92 -11.50 18.75
C SER A 415 -33.51 -11.94 20.09
N GLN A 416 -34.07 -10.98 20.82
CA GLN A 416 -34.87 -11.26 22.00
C GLN A 416 -36.00 -12.20 21.56
N ARG A 417 -35.98 -13.43 22.07
CA ARG A 417 -37.11 -14.36 21.97
C ARG A 417 -38.33 -13.66 22.55
N GLY A 418 -39.25 -13.27 21.66
CA GLY A 418 -40.51 -12.65 22.03
C GLY A 418 -41.28 -13.51 23.03
N GLU A 419 -41.61 -12.90 24.16
CA GLU A 419 -42.62 -13.38 25.09
C GLU A 419 -43.94 -13.60 24.34
N ARG A 420 -44.49 -14.80 24.46
CA ARG A 420 -45.80 -15.16 23.94
C ARG A 420 -46.88 -14.35 24.66
N ARG A 421 -47.32 -13.23 24.07
CA ARG A 421 -48.63 -12.66 24.38
C ARG A 421 -49.73 -13.53 23.75
N ARG A 422 -50.55 -14.13 24.62
CA ARG A 422 -51.78 -14.85 24.24
C ARG A 422 -52.77 -13.85 23.63
N LEU A 423 -53.27 -14.16 22.43
CA LEU A 423 -54.48 -13.57 21.87
C LEU A 423 -55.65 -14.55 22.05
N PRO A 424 -56.89 -14.08 22.30
CA PRO A 424 -58.02 -14.92 22.64
C PRO A 424 -58.58 -15.65 21.41
N ALA A 425 -59.16 -16.82 21.67
CA ALA A 425 -59.70 -17.74 20.69
C ALA A 425 -60.87 -17.14 19.91
N VAL A 426 -60.79 -17.19 18.59
CA VAL A 426 -61.93 -17.03 17.69
C VAL A 426 -62.29 -18.40 17.14
N THR A 427 -63.44 -18.90 17.56
CA THR A 427 -64.06 -20.14 17.08
C THR A 427 -64.73 -19.87 15.75
N VAL A 428 -64.30 -20.53 14.67
CA VAL A 428 -65.10 -20.65 13.44
C VAL A 428 -65.11 -22.12 12.99
N ARG A 429 -66.31 -22.55 12.64
CA ARG A 429 -66.80 -23.92 12.46
C ARG A 429 -66.12 -24.70 11.33
N ALA A 430 -66.09 -26.01 11.55
CA ALA A 430 -65.76 -27.04 10.57
C ALA A 430 -66.72 -27.05 9.38
N GLY A 431 -66.15 -27.18 8.18
CA GLY A 431 -66.80 -27.64 6.97
C GLY A 431 -65.79 -28.52 6.22
N GLY A 432 -65.98 -29.84 6.28
CA GLY A 432 -65.10 -30.81 5.65
C GLY A 432 -65.41 -31.00 4.18
N VAL A 433 -64.38 -31.24 3.38
CA VAL A 433 -64.42 -32.11 2.20
C VAL A 433 -63.08 -32.84 2.12
N ALA A 434 -63.15 -34.16 2.05
CA ALA A 434 -62.02 -35.06 1.88
C ALA A 434 -61.55 -35.09 0.42
N CYS A 435 -60.24 -35.26 0.19
CA CYS A 435 -59.76 -36.09 -0.89
C CYS A 435 -58.37 -36.65 -0.56
N ALA A 436 -58.22 -37.95 -0.76
CA ALA A 436 -57.05 -38.75 -0.50
C ALA A 436 -56.03 -38.66 -1.65
N SER A 437 -54.74 -38.91 -1.36
CA SER A 437 -53.96 -40.03 -1.92
C SER A 437 -52.45 -39.79 -1.85
N SER A 438 -51.73 -40.80 -1.31
CA SER A 438 -50.41 -41.36 -1.72
C SER A 438 -49.34 -40.49 -2.39
N GLY A 439 -48.04 -40.62 -2.11
CA GLY A 439 -47.33 -41.76 -1.52
C GLY A 439 -45.84 -41.48 -1.29
N ARG A 440 -45.25 -42.38 -0.49
CA ARG A 440 -43.84 -42.49 -0.12
C ARG A 440 -43.02 -43.07 -1.28
N TYR A 441 -41.73 -42.73 -1.36
CA TYR A 441 -40.57 -43.58 -1.67
C TYR A 441 -39.34 -42.69 -1.37
N GLY A 442 -38.24 -43.09 -0.74
CA GLY A 442 -37.68 -44.39 -0.38
C GLY A 442 -36.16 -44.22 -0.46
N ARG A 443 -35.46 -44.41 0.68
CA ARG A 443 -33.99 -44.51 0.74
C ARG A 443 -33.52 -45.73 -0.04
N GLU A 444 -32.36 -45.66 -0.69
CA GLU A 444 -31.46 -46.81 -0.74
C GLU A 444 -30.00 -46.40 -0.96
N GLN A 445 -29.14 -47.03 -0.16
CA GLN A 445 -27.69 -47.06 -0.25
C GLN A 445 -27.28 -48.09 -1.32
N ALA A 446 -26.16 -47.86 -2.02
CA ALA A 446 -25.33 -48.96 -2.50
C ALA A 446 -23.88 -48.50 -2.72
N GLU A 447 -22.98 -49.19 -2.03
CA GLU A 447 -21.54 -49.20 -2.24
C GLU A 447 -21.20 -49.80 -3.61
N HIS A 448 -20.24 -49.23 -4.34
CA HIS A 448 -19.42 -50.04 -5.22
C HIS A 448 -17.98 -49.54 -5.34
N ARG A 449 -17.08 -50.50 -5.08
CA ARG A 449 -15.63 -50.45 -5.30
C ARG A 449 -15.33 -50.35 -6.79
N GLY A 450 -14.23 -49.69 -7.14
CA GLY A 450 -13.68 -49.72 -8.49
C GLY A 450 -12.38 -48.92 -8.58
N ALA A 451 -11.28 -49.56 -8.20
CA ALA A 451 -9.94 -49.09 -8.49
C ALA A 451 -9.64 -49.26 -9.99
N VAL A 452 -9.11 -48.23 -10.66
CA VAL A 452 -8.26 -48.36 -11.85
C VAL A 452 -7.20 -47.27 -11.81
N ALA A 453 -5.95 -47.71 -11.70
CA ALA A 453 -4.75 -46.94 -11.99
C ALA A 453 -4.42 -47.11 -13.48
N LEU A 454 -3.95 -46.04 -14.13
CA LEU A 454 -3.11 -45.91 -15.34
C LEU A 454 -2.85 -44.39 -15.43
N GLY A 455 -1.64 -43.83 -15.38
CA GLY A 455 -0.39 -44.28 -15.96
C GLY A 455 -0.17 -43.56 -17.28
N HIS A 456 0.31 -42.30 -17.23
CA HIS A 456 1.31 -41.70 -18.14
C HIS A 456 1.71 -40.31 -17.65
#